data_AF-G5A975-F1
#
_entry.id   AF-G5A975-F1
#
_cell.length_a   1.000
_cell.length_b   1.000
_cell.length_c   1.000
_cell.angle_alpha   90.00
_cell.angle_beta   90.00
_cell.angle_gamma   90.00
#
_symmetry.space_group_name_H-M   'P 1'
#
loop_
_entity.id
_entity.type
_entity.pdbx_description
1 polymer ?
#
loop_
_entity_poly.entity_id
_entity_poly.type
_entity_poly.pdbx_seq_one_letter_code
_entity_poly.pdbx_strand_id
1 'polypeptide(L)'
;MIKVSTLGIVAAVAVMATAFGVATANQVSAALQKFSSSRNGSGSAVDDAGVVEAGYQIADVSGAQACGGVGFDYSRYWVGPLPDGDKTKLNCVSGYRCQARGSSKLLWCKQYALPLNAKCGGYTFYTLFKCVDGTACKIDPIRLEPRCLPVE
;
A
#
# COMPACT_ATOMS: atom_id res chain seq x y z
N MET A 1 6.43 61.11 4.68
CA MET A 1 7.43 61.49 3.66
C MET A 1 8.05 60.18 3.13
N ILE A 2 7.62 59.76 1.93
CA ILE A 2 8.45 59.56 0.71
C ILE A 2 9.52 58.47 0.95
N LYS A 3 9.28 57.19 0.66
CA LYS A 3 9.11 56.49 -0.64
C LYS A 3 10.41 56.41 -1.45
N VAL A 4 10.81 55.19 -1.79
CA VAL A 4 11.59 54.68 -2.96
C VAL A 4 12.15 53.31 -2.49
N SER A 5 11.62 52.15 -2.87
CA SER A 5 11.43 51.54 -4.20
C SER A 5 12.74 51.05 -4.80
N THR A 6 12.99 49.74 -4.85
CA THR A 6 13.63 49.07 -6.00
C THR A 6 13.68 47.54 -5.87
N LEU A 7 13.19 46.88 -6.94
CA LEU A 7 13.67 45.65 -7.60
C LEU A 7 13.66 44.36 -6.75
N GLY A 8 12.78 43.37 -6.95
CA GLY A 8 12.26 42.87 -8.21
C GLY A 8 13.06 41.65 -8.65
N ILE A 9 12.66 40.45 -8.23
CA ILE A 9 12.85 39.21 -9.01
C ILE A 9 11.57 38.38 -8.83
N VAL A 10 10.63 38.58 -9.76
CA VAL A 10 9.65 37.53 -10.09
C VAL A 10 10.47 36.46 -10.80
N ALA A 11 10.79 35.37 -10.11
CA ALA A 11 11.41 34.22 -10.75
C ALA A 11 10.38 33.63 -11.72
N ALA A 12 10.65 33.83 -13.01
CA ALA A 12 9.86 33.33 -14.11
C ALA A 12 9.73 31.80 -14.02
N VAL A 13 8.52 31.33 -14.33
CA VAL A 13 8.16 29.94 -14.52
C VAL A 13 8.98 29.37 -15.68
N ALA A 14 9.83 28.39 -15.40
CA ALA A 14 10.36 27.50 -16.43
C ALA A 14 9.48 26.24 -16.48
N VAL A 15 8.43 26.27 -17.30
CA VAL A 15 7.72 25.06 -17.71
C VAL A 15 8.64 24.34 -18.68
N MET A 16 9.35 23.31 -18.23
CA MET A 16 9.98 22.38 -19.16
C MET A 16 8.87 21.51 -19.75
N ALA A 17 8.44 21.91 -20.95
CA ALA A 17 7.63 21.08 -21.84
C ALA A 17 8.50 19.92 -22.31
N THR A 18 8.54 18.85 -21.54
CA THR A 18 8.97 17.56 -22.06
C THR A 18 7.75 16.84 -22.62
N ALA A 19 7.63 16.90 -23.94
CA ALA A 19 6.68 16.12 -24.69
C ALA A 19 6.98 14.63 -24.49
N PHE A 20 6.15 13.96 -23.68
CA PHE A 20 6.01 12.51 -23.70
C PHE A 20 4.53 12.23 -23.86
N GLY A 21 4.21 11.47 -24.92
CA GLY A 21 2.85 11.24 -25.37
C GLY A 21 1.94 10.71 -24.28
N VAL A 22 0.68 11.13 -24.37
CA VAL A 22 -0.46 10.52 -23.71
C VAL A 22 -0.52 9.05 -24.13
N ALA A 23 0.08 8.17 -23.32
CA ALA A 23 -0.18 6.75 -23.36
C ALA A 23 -1.20 6.46 -22.25
N THR A 24 -2.45 6.33 -22.68
CA THR A 24 -3.56 5.79 -21.92
C THR A 24 -3.13 4.54 -21.14
N ALA A 25 -3.71 4.42 -19.94
CA ALA A 25 -3.61 3.28 -19.05
C ALA A 25 -3.74 1.94 -19.78
N ASN A 26 -3.16 0.91 -19.12
CA ASN A 26 -3.49 -0.51 -19.28
C ASN A 26 -2.51 -1.34 -20.14
N GLN A 27 -1.34 -1.71 -19.58
CA GLN A 27 -0.55 -2.86 -20.05
C GLN A 27 0.33 -3.46 -18.94
N VAL A 28 -0.21 -4.43 -18.17
CA VAL A 28 0.44 -5.72 -17.81
C VAL A 28 -0.77 -6.63 -17.49
N SER A 29 -1.10 -7.72 -18.19
CA SER A 29 -0.26 -8.72 -18.84
C SER A 29 -1.03 -9.38 -19.99
N ALA A 30 -0.47 -9.37 -21.20
CA ALA A 30 -0.84 -10.31 -22.24
C ALA A 30 -0.15 -11.66 -21.95
N ALA A 31 -0.89 -12.60 -21.33
CA ALA A 31 -0.60 -14.03 -21.43
C ALA A 31 -1.76 -14.85 -20.84
N LEU A 32 -2.91 -14.94 -21.53
CA LEU A 32 -3.67 -16.18 -21.63
C LEU A 32 -4.66 -16.09 -22.81
N GLN A 33 -4.17 -16.54 -23.96
CA GLN A 33 -4.88 -17.20 -25.05
C GLN A 33 -6.39 -16.96 -25.19
N LYS A 34 -6.71 -15.96 -26.01
CA LYS A 34 -7.98 -15.88 -26.74
C LYS A 34 -7.96 -16.91 -27.88
N PHE A 35 -8.21 -18.18 -27.56
CA PHE A 35 -8.64 -19.14 -28.58
C PHE A 35 -10.11 -18.87 -28.90
N SER A 36 -10.36 -17.94 -29.82
CA SER A 36 -11.64 -17.88 -30.51
C SER A 36 -11.59 -18.86 -31.68
N SER A 37 -12.23 -20.00 -31.54
CA SER A 37 -12.57 -20.88 -32.66
C SER A 37 -13.95 -21.47 -32.46
N SER A 38 -14.82 -21.10 -33.40
CA SER A 38 -15.99 -21.81 -33.93
C SER A 38 -17.16 -22.21 -33.03
N ARG A 39 -18.32 -21.69 -33.44
CA ARG A 39 -19.70 -22.09 -33.14
C ARG A 39 -19.89 -23.60 -33.28
N ASN A 40 -20.62 -24.24 -32.36
CA ASN A 40 -21.76 -25.10 -32.69
C ASN A 40 -22.54 -25.53 -31.43
N GLY A 41 -23.88 -25.47 -31.50
CA GLY A 41 -24.74 -26.43 -30.82
C GLY A 41 -25.28 -26.10 -29.42
N SER A 42 -26.55 -25.68 -29.40
CA SER A 42 -27.62 -26.17 -28.53
C SER A 42 -27.42 -26.27 -27.01
N GLY A 43 -28.26 -25.56 -26.27
CA GLY A 43 -28.68 -25.99 -24.93
C GLY A 43 -28.89 -24.85 -23.95
N SER A 44 -30.13 -24.71 -23.50
CA SER A 44 -30.61 -23.79 -22.47
C SER A 44 -29.79 -23.81 -21.19
N ALA A 45 -29.31 -22.64 -20.76
CA ALA A 45 -29.33 -22.12 -19.40
C ALA A 45 -28.61 -20.76 -19.44
N VAL A 46 -29.39 -19.68 -19.58
CA VAL A 46 -28.89 -18.37 -19.14
C VAL A 46 -28.89 -18.42 -17.62
N ASP A 47 -27.84 -19.00 -17.06
CA ASP A 47 -27.45 -18.68 -15.70
C ASP A 47 -27.03 -17.22 -15.74
N ASP A 48 -27.99 -16.34 -15.45
CA ASP A 48 -27.78 -14.94 -15.11
C ASP A 48 -27.09 -14.90 -13.73
N ALA A 49 -25.90 -15.51 -13.67
CA ALA A 49 -24.97 -15.37 -12.57
C ALA A 49 -24.39 -13.96 -12.69
N GLY A 50 -25.20 -12.97 -12.29
CA GLY A 50 -24.77 -11.59 -12.16
C GLY A 50 -23.42 -11.59 -11.48
N VAL A 51 -22.42 -11.02 -12.15
CA VAL A 51 -21.06 -10.90 -11.61
C VAL A 51 -21.18 -10.08 -10.34
N VAL A 52 -21.14 -10.74 -9.18
CA VAL A 52 -21.12 -10.05 -7.89
C VAL A 52 -19.75 -9.38 -7.80
N GLU A 53 -19.75 -8.05 -7.88
CA GLU A 53 -18.54 -7.25 -7.77
C GLU A 53 -17.84 -7.55 -6.43
N ALA A 54 -16.54 -7.83 -6.48
CA ALA A 54 -15.77 -8.10 -5.27
C ALA A 54 -15.70 -6.83 -4.42
N GLY A 55 -15.91 -6.99 -3.11
CA GLY A 55 -15.76 -5.86 -2.19
C GLY A 55 -14.31 -5.40 -2.05
N TYR A 56 -14.13 -4.19 -1.55
CA TYR A 56 -12.81 -3.60 -1.35
C TYR A 56 -12.74 -2.75 -0.08
N GLN A 57 -11.52 -2.57 0.42
CA GLN A 57 -11.25 -1.75 1.61
C GLN A 57 -11.25 -0.26 1.25
N ILE A 58 -11.98 0.55 2.03
CA ILE A 58 -12.12 2.00 1.82
C ILE A 58 -11.27 2.86 2.75
N ALA A 59 -10.75 2.29 3.85
CA ALA A 59 -9.96 3.03 4.82
C ALA A 59 -8.95 2.12 5.51
N ASP A 60 -7.74 2.62 5.77
CA ASP A 60 -6.73 1.93 6.56
C ASP A 60 -7.08 1.92 8.05
N VAL A 61 -6.77 0.82 8.72
CA VAL A 61 -6.95 0.67 10.17
C VAL A 61 -5.82 1.38 10.91
N SER A 62 -6.13 2.10 11.99
CA SER A 62 -5.11 2.83 12.75
C SER A 62 -4.14 1.87 13.47
N GLY A 63 -2.97 2.39 13.84
CA GLY A 63 -1.96 1.62 14.57
C GLY A 63 -2.50 1.07 15.89
N ALA A 64 -2.08 -0.15 16.24
CA ALA A 64 -2.48 -0.85 17.47
C ALA A 64 -3.99 -1.14 17.62
N GLN A 65 -4.79 -1.04 16.55
CA GLN A 65 -6.19 -1.45 16.54
C GLN A 65 -6.39 -2.85 15.97
N ALA A 66 -7.56 -3.45 16.23
CA ALA A 66 -7.97 -4.69 15.58
C ALA A 66 -8.20 -4.44 14.07
N CYS A 67 -7.76 -5.36 13.23
CA CYS A 67 -7.71 -5.19 11.77
C CYS A 67 -8.28 -6.39 10.99
N GLY A 68 -9.02 -7.25 11.67
CA GLY A 68 -9.62 -8.45 11.08
C GLY A 68 -9.66 -9.60 12.07
N GLY A 69 -10.02 -10.77 11.56
CA GLY A 69 -10.23 -11.96 12.36
C GLY A 69 -11.69 -12.16 12.83
N VAL A 70 -11.90 -13.28 13.54
CA VAL A 70 -13.25 -13.70 13.93
C VAL A 70 -13.88 -12.70 14.89
N GLY A 71 -15.09 -12.25 14.56
CA GLY A 71 -15.84 -11.27 15.34
C GLY A 71 -15.44 -9.81 15.11
N PHE A 72 -14.57 -9.54 14.13
CA PHE A 72 -14.25 -8.17 13.71
C PHE A 72 -15.36 -7.60 12.80
N ASP A 73 -15.74 -6.35 13.03
CA ASP A 73 -16.71 -5.63 12.22
C ASP A 73 -16.03 -4.91 11.04
N TYR A 74 -16.22 -5.44 9.84
CA TYR A 74 -15.66 -4.93 8.60
C TYR A 74 -16.46 -3.76 7.99
N SER A 75 -17.68 -3.49 8.47
CA SER A 75 -18.60 -2.52 7.85
C SER A 75 -18.05 -1.10 7.73
N ARG A 76 -17.13 -0.74 8.64
CA ARG A 76 -16.49 0.59 8.68
C ARG A 76 -15.33 0.74 7.70
N TYR A 77 -14.79 -0.36 7.21
CA TYR A 77 -13.56 -0.39 6.42
C TYR A 77 -13.77 -1.00 5.04
N TRP A 78 -14.95 -1.55 4.74
CA TRP A 78 -15.20 -2.36 3.55
C TRP A 78 -16.48 -1.92 2.83
N VAL A 79 -16.43 -1.92 1.50
CA VAL A 79 -17.60 -1.68 0.63
C VAL A 79 -17.80 -2.90 -0.26
N GLY A 80 -19.06 -3.23 -0.52
CA GLY A 80 -19.46 -4.42 -1.25
C GLY A 80 -19.70 -5.63 -0.34
N PRO A 81 -19.70 -6.85 -0.90
CA PRO A 81 -19.86 -8.08 -0.13
C PRO A 81 -18.82 -8.17 0.99
N LEU A 82 -19.28 -8.42 2.22
CA LEU A 82 -18.39 -8.52 3.37
C LEU A 82 -17.46 -9.74 3.22
N PRO A 83 -16.17 -9.58 3.56
CA PRO A 83 -15.19 -10.62 3.37
C PRO A 83 -15.26 -11.66 4.50
N ASP A 84 -14.71 -12.86 4.27
CA ASP A 84 -14.69 -13.93 5.27
C ASP A 84 -13.87 -13.51 6.49
N GLY A 85 -14.53 -13.38 7.64
CA GLY A 85 -13.98 -12.67 8.78
C GLY A 85 -12.74 -13.32 9.39
N ASP A 86 -12.56 -14.63 9.23
CA ASP A 86 -11.47 -15.40 9.86
C ASP A 86 -10.12 -15.29 9.13
N LYS A 87 -10.13 -15.05 7.82
CA LYS A 87 -8.94 -14.99 6.95
C LYS A 87 -8.61 -13.58 6.48
N THR A 88 -9.57 -12.67 6.57
CA THR A 88 -9.40 -11.31 6.04
C THR A 88 -8.50 -10.48 6.94
N LYS A 89 -7.53 -9.83 6.30
CA LYS A 89 -6.59 -8.90 6.94
C LYS A 89 -6.74 -7.55 6.28
N LEU A 90 -7.22 -6.56 7.02
CA LEU A 90 -7.27 -5.19 6.53
C LEU A 90 -5.88 -4.57 6.48
N ASN A 91 -5.69 -3.65 5.53
CA ASN A 91 -4.55 -2.76 5.50
C ASN A 91 -4.56 -1.86 6.74
N CYS A 92 -3.38 -1.74 7.35
CA CYS A 92 -3.14 -0.82 8.44
C CYS A 92 -2.43 0.43 7.92
N VAL A 93 -2.48 1.52 8.67
CA VAL A 93 -1.66 2.71 8.40
C VAL A 93 -0.18 2.35 8.22
N SER A 94 0.53 3.18 7.45
CA SER A 94 1.94 2.98 7.14
C SER A 94 2.78 2.70 8.38
N GLY A 95 3.67 1.72 8.30
CA GLY A 95 4.46 1.26 9.44
C GLY A 95 3.80 0.16 10.27
N TYR A 96 2.55 -0.25 9.98
CA TYR A 96 1.85 -1.33 10.69
C TYR A 96 1.44 -2.45 9.73
N ARG A 97 1.35 -3.68 10.25
CA ARG A 97 0.84 -4.85 9.52
C ARG A 97 -0.17 -5.62 10.36
N CYS A 98 -1.22 -6.10 9.72
CA CYS A 98 -2.27 -6.88 10.38
C CYS A 98 -1.79 -8.30 10.66
N GLN A 99 -1.65 -8.64 11.95
CA GLN A 99 -1.05 -9.89 12.41
C GLN A 99 -1.80 -10.45 13.62
N ALA A 100 -1.75 -11.78 13.79
CA ALA A 100 -2.32 -12.43 14.97
C ALA A 100 -1.55 -12.04 16.25
N ARG A 101 -2.26 -12.03 17.38
CA ARG A 101 -1.69 -11.81 18.70
C ARG A 101 -1.87 -13.08 19.54
N GLY A 102 -0.79 -13.86 19.65
CA GLY A 102 -0.83 -15.16 20.33
C GLY A 102 -1.81 -16.11 19.63
N SER A 103 -2.63 -16.81 20.43
CA SER A 103 -3.63 -17.77 19.96
C SER A 103 -4.99 -17.14 19.62
N SER A 104 -5.10 -15.80 19.67
CA SER A 104 -6.38 -15.12 19.39
C SER A 104 -6.74 -15.24 17.91
N LYS A 105 -8.03 -15.49 17.63
CA LYS A 105 -8.59 -15.41 16.27
C LYS A 105 -8.78 -13.96 15.80
N LEU A 106 -8.54 -12.96 16.66
CA LEU A 106 -8.55 -11.54 16.31
C LEU A 106 -7.16 -11.10 15.84
N LEU A 107 -7.12 -10.30 14.79
CA LEU A 107 -5.90 -9.76 14.21
C LEU A 107 -5.74 -8.30 14.62
N TRP A 108 -4.49 -7.87 14.81
CA TRP A 108 -4.15 -6.53 15.27
C TRP A 108 -3.10 -5.89 14.38
N CYS A 109 -3.24 -4.58 14.15
CA CYS A 109 -2.22 -3.76 13.52
C CYS A 109 -1.02 -3.65 14.45
N LYS A 110 0.02 -4.44 14.18
CA LYS A 110 1.29 -4.38 14.90
C LYS A 110 2.29 -3.55 14.11
N GLN A 111 3.06 -2.72 14.82
CA GLN A 111 4.13 -1.97 14.18
C GLN A 111 5.09 -2.96 13.53
N TYR A 112 5.30 -2.79 12.23
CA TYR A 112 6.27 -3.57 11.48
C TYR A 112 7.66 -3.07 11.84
N ALA A 113 8.46 -3.97 12.38
CA ALA A 113 9.85 -3.73 12.67
C ALA A 113 10.73 -4.32 11.55
N LEU A 114 11.64 -3.50 11.05
CA LEU A 114 12.63 -3.89 10.06
C LEU A 114 13.65 -4.84 10.70
N PRO A 115 13.94 -6.00 10.08
CA PRO A 115 14.86 -6.97 10.65
C PRO A 115 16.30 -6.44 10.69
N LEU A 116 17.17 -7.15 11.41
CA LEU A 116 18.61 -6.87 11.45
C LEU A 116 19.15 -6.72 10.02
N ASN A 117 20.00 -5.71 9.83
CA ASN A 117 20.58 -5.29 8.57
C ASN A 117 19.59 -4.79 7.51
N ALA A 118 18.27 -4.71 7.74
CA ALA A 118 17.37 -4.12 6.74
C ALA A 118 17.65 -2.63 6.56
N LYS A 119 17.47 -2.15 5.32
CA LYS A 119 17.57 -0.72 5.00
C LYS A 119 16.43 0.03 5.71
N CYS A 120 16.80 1.03 6.52
CA CYS A 120 15.88 1.75 7.39
C CYS A 120 15.73 3.24 7.05
N GLY A 121 16.42 3.70 5.99
CA GLY A 121 16.30 5.07 5.51
C GLY A 121 16.86 5.28 4.10
N GLY A 122 16.74 6.52 3.61
CA GLY A 122 17.24 6.97 2.31
C GLY A 122 16.33 8.04 1.71
N TYR A 123 16.74 8.64 0.60
CA TYR A 123 16.00 9.74 -0.05
C TYR A 123 14.55 9.37 -0.45
N THR A 124 14.26 8.07 -0.62
CA THR A 124 12.92 7.53 -0.91
C THR A 124 12.31 6.73 0.25
N PHE A 125 13.05 6.51 1.33
CA PHE A 125 12.60 5.76 2.51
C PHE A 125 12.50 6.72 3.69
N TYR A 126 11.37 7.41 3.80
CA TYR A 126 11.02 8.12 5.02
C TYR A 126 10.87 7.12 6.16
N THR A 127 11.28 7.56 7.35
CA THR A 127 11.50 6.89 8.66
C THR A 127 10.28 6.20 9.28
N LEU A 128 9.41 5.62 8.47
CA LEU A 128 8.10 5.09 8.87
C LEU A 128 8.20 3.75 9.61
N PHE A 129 9.30 3.02 9.42
CA PHE A 129 9.49 1.71 10.02
C PHE A 129 10.53 1.76 11.13
N LYS A 130 10.17 1.22 12.30
CA LYS A 130 11.13 1.00 13.38
C LYS A 130 12.02 -0.19 13.04
N CYS A 131 13.23 -0.23 13.59
CA CYS A 131 14.03 -1.44 13.58
C CYS A 131 13.54 -2.42 14.66
N VAL A 132 13.88 -3.71 14.55
CA VAL A 132 13.62 -4.71 15.60
C VAL A 132 14.31 -4.31 16.90
N ASP A 133 13.74 -4.72 18.04
CA ASP A 133 14.30 -4.42 19.35
C ASP A 133 15.76 -4.86 19.45
N GLY A 134 16.58 -4.07 20.14
CA GLY A 134 18.03 -4.26 20.20
C GLY A 134 18.79 -3.76 18.95
N THR A 135 18.11 -3.15 17.99
CA THR A 135 18.73 -2.49 16.83
C THR A 135 18.21 -1.07 16.64
N ALA A 136 19.02 -0.21 16.02
CA ALA A 136 18.66 1.15 15.66
C ALA A 136 19.07 1.44 14.21
N CYS A 137 18.39 2.41 13.61
CA CYS A 137 18.73 2.85 12.26
C CYS A 137 20.03 3.66 12.29
N LYS A 138 21.13 3.06 11.82
CA LYS A 138 22.48 3.63 11.80
C LYS A 138 23.08 3.51 10.40
N ILE A 139 24.02 4.38 10.04
CA ILE A 139 24.75 4.26 8.76
C ILE A 139 25.69 3.05 8.83
N ASP A 140 25.52 2.11 7.91
CA ASP A 140 26.46 1.00 7.69
C ASP A 140 27.78 1.58 7.12
N PRO A 141 28.93 1.40 7.79
CA PRO A 141 30.20 2.00 7.37
C PRO A 141 30.76 1.39 6.08
N ILE A 142 30.33 0.18 5.70
CA ILE A 142 30.78 -0.50 4.49
C ILE A 142 29.93 -0.05 3.30
N ARG A 143 28.61 0.01 3.49
CA ARG A 143 27.65 0.27 2.42
C ARG A 143 27.23 1.74 2.31
N LEU A 144 27.60 2.57 3.29
CA LEU A 144 27.28 3.99 3.40
C LEU A 144 25.76 4.25 3.29
N GLU A 145 24.95 3.35 3.86
CA GLU A 145 23.50 3.45 3.84
C GLU A 145 22.88 3.15 5.22
N PRO A 146 21.75 3.79 5.57
CA PRO A 146 21.09 3.56 6.85
C PRO A 146 20.47 2.15 6.91
N ARG A 147 20.94 1.35 7.87
CA ARG A 147 20.47 -0.01 8.16
C ARG A 147 20.15 -0.19 9.65
N CYS A 148 19.29 -1.17 9.94
CA CYS A 148 19.03 -1.60 11.31
C CYS A 148 20.23 -2.37 11.85
N LEU A 149 21.03 -1.72 12.69
CA LEU A 149 22.27 -2.28 13.27
C LEU A 149 22.15 -2.34 14.80
N PRO A 150 22.86 -3.24 15.49
CA PRO A 150 22.80 -3.36 16.94
C PRO A 150 23.04 -2.03 17.66
N VAL A 151 22.28 -1.80 18.73
CA VAL A 151 22.62 -0.77 19.73
C VAL A 151 23.65 -1.37 20.66
N GLU A 152 24.82 -0.75 20.73
CA GLU A 152 25.88 -1.12 21.69
C GLU A 152 25.53 -0.56 23.07
#